data_AF-A0A0V0V1D3-F1
#
_entry.id   AF-A0A0V0V1D3-F1
#
_cell.length_a   1.000
_cell.length_b   1.000
_cell.length_c   1.000
_cell.angle_alpha   90.00
_cell.angle_beta   90.00
_cell.angle_gamma   90.00
#
_symmetry.space_group_name_H-M   'P 1'
#
loop_
_entity.id
_entity.type
_entity.pdbx_description
1 polymer ?
#
loop_
_entity_poly.entity_id
_entity_poly.type
_entity_poly.pdbx_seq_one_letter_code
_entity_poly.pdbx_strand_id
1 'polypeptide(L)'
;LKSYFIGKTVLVNFEFSEYSAIWFTIMSSTSVKHREFVSEPIGEKEVTAIAGIGPVYGQKLIDKGFDKAYTILGQYLLLKRDNELFVEWLTDLIGMSSKHAQSCYECIHDWSEQHL
;
A
#
# COMPACT_ATOMS: atom_id res chain seq x y z
N LEU A 1 -19.05 -26.16 -23.42
CA LEU A 1 -19.28 -24.72 -23.71
C LEU A 1 -20.21 -24.18 -22.64
N LYS A 2 -19.72 -23.37 -21.71
CA LYS A 2 -20.57 -22.68 -20.73
C LYS A 2 -20.61 -21.21 -21.12
N SER A 3 -21.75 -20.77 -21.63
CA SER A 3 -22.03 -19.36 -21.91
C SER A 3 -22.65 -18.73 -20.68
N TYR A 4 -22.13 -17.57 -20.27
CA TYR A 4 -22.74 -16.73 -19.25
C TYR A 4 -23.19 -15.42 -19.90
N PHE A 5 -24.44 -15.03 -19.64
CA PHE A 5 -25.06 -13.83 -20.17
C PHE A 5 -25.24 -12.80 -19.07
N ILE A 6 -24.66 -11.61 -19.24
CA ILE A 6 -25.09 -10.38 -18.59
C ILE A 6 -25.01 -9.27 -19.64
N GLY A 7 -26.17 -8.78 -20.10
CA GLY A 7 -26.27 -7.65 -21.02
C GLY A 7 -26.01 -7.98 -22.51
N LYS A 8 -26.65 -7.22 -23.41
CA LYS A 8 -26.67 -7.39 -24.88
C LYS A 8 -25.35 -7.07 -25.59
N THR A 9 -24.20 -7.48 -25.05
CA THR A 9 -22.91 -7.26 -25.72
C THR A 9 -22.18 -8.59 -25.85
N VAL A 10 -22.00 -9.02 -27.09
CA VAL A 10 -21.11 -10.13 -27.44
C VAL A 10 -19.69 -9.67 -27.15
N LEU A 11 -19.06 -10.17 -26.08
CA LEU A 11 -17.62 -10.03 -25.91
C LEU A 11 -16.94 -11.14 -26.72
N VAL A 12 -16.16 -10.72 -27.70
CA VAL A 12 -15.20 -11.56 -28.41
C VAL A 12 -14.30 -12.28 -27.39
N ASN A 13 -14.00 -13.55 -27.66
CA ASN A 13 -13.18 -14.41 -26.80
C ASN A 13 -11.82 -13.74 -26.53
N PHE A 14 -11.63 -13.22 -25.32
CA PHE A 14 -10.35 -12.69 -24.85
C PHE A 14 -9.76 -13.69 -23.85
N GLU A 15 -8.47 -13.97 -23.96
CA GLU A 15 -7.81 -15.05 -23.23
C GLU A 15 -7.83 -14.76 -21.73
N PHE A 16 -8.21 -15.74 -20.90
CA PHE A 16 -8.39 -15.58 -19.44
C PHE A 16 -7.15 -15.00 -18.72
N SER A 17 -5.95 -15.21 -19.29
CA SER A 17 -4.69 -14.63 -18.83
C SER A 17 -4.67 -13.09 -18.91
N GLU A 18 -5.24 -12.51 -19.97
CA GLU A 18 -5.20 -11.06 -20.17
C GLU A 18 -6.13 -10.34 -19.18
N TYR A 19 -7.28 -10.91 -18.84
CA TYR A 19 -8.14 -10.36 -17.78
C TYR A 19 -7.41 -10.33 -16.44
N SER A 20 -6.77 -11.43 -16.04
CA SER A 20 -5.99 -11.47 -14.79
C SER A 20 -4.90 -10.40 -14.77
N ALA A 21 -4.16 -10.26 -15.87
CA ALA A 21 -3.10 -9.25 -16.00
C ALA A 21 -3.65 -7.82 -15.99
N ILE A 22 -4.77 -7.55 -16.67
CA ILE A 22 -5.43 -6.23 -16.69
C ILE A 22 -5.96 -5.88 -15.30
N TRP A 23 -6.66 -6.81 -14.64
CA TRP A 23 -7.15 -6.61 -13.27
C TRP A 23 -6.01 -6.42 -12.28
N PHE A 24 -4.93 -7.19 -12.41
CA PHE A 24 -3.71 -7.04 -11.61
C PHE A 24 -3.03 -5.68 -11.86
N THR A 25 -2.98 -5.21 -13.11
CA THR A 25 -2.42 -3.89 -13.49
C THR A 25 -3.26 -2.74 -12.94
N ILE A 26 -4.59 -2.87 -12.98
CA ILE A 26 -5.52 -1.87 -12.40
C ILE A 26 -5.36 -1.79 -10.88
N MET A 27 -5.22 -2.94 -10.22
CA MET A 27 -4.97 -2.99 -8.77
C MET A 27 -3.57 -2.49 -8.37
N SER A 28 -2.57 -2.62 -9.25
CA SER A 28 -1.17 -2.23 -8.99
C SER A 28 -0.81 -0.80 -9.42
N SER A 29 -1.78 0.02 -9.84
CA SER A 29 -1.50 1.45 -10.07
C SER A 29 -1.17 2.14 -8.74
N THR A 30 0.13 2.37 -8.49
CA THR A 30 0.60 3.05 -7.28
C THR A 30 0.24 4.53 -7.31
N SER A 31 -0.07 5.10 -6.15
CA SER A 31 -0.38 6.54 -6.04
C SER A 31 0.83 7.41 -6.43
N VAL A 32 0.60 8.65 -6.87
CA VAL A 32 1.67 9.64 -7.12
C VAL A 32 2.61 9.74 -5.90
N LYS A 33 2.00 9.85 -4.72
CA LYS A 33 2.67 9.91 -3.43
C LYS A 33 3.57 8.70 -3.14
N HIS A 34 3.13 7.49 -3.52
CA HIS A 34 3.95 6.29 -3.40
C HIS A 34 5.21 6.42 -4.26
N ARG A 35 5.07 6.80 -5.54
CA ARG A 35 6.21 6.93 -6.46
C ARG A 35 7.21 7.97 -5.97
N GLU A 36 6.74 9.13 -5.53
CA GLU A 36 7.58 10.20 -4.96
C GLU A 36 8.33 9.73 -3.71
N PHE A 37 7.65 8.96 -2.84
CA PHE A 37 8.29 8.43 -1.64
C PHE A 37 9.41 7.43 -1.99
N VAL A 38 9.14 6.51 -2.91
CA VAL A 38 10.04 5.43 -3.31
C VAL A 38 11.25 5.95 -4.11
N SER A 39 11.11 7.02 -4.89
CA SER A 39 12.19 7.53 -5.76
C SER A 39 13.37 8.19 -5.03
N GLU A 40 13.27 8.42 -3.74
CA GLU A 40 14.26 9.16 -2.95
C GLU A 40 14.58 8.43 -1.64
N PRO A 41 15.79 8.60 -1.06
CA PRO A 41 16.12 8.04 0.25
C PRO A 41 15.13 8.52 1.33
N ILE A 42 14.96 7.73 2.39
CA ILE A 42 13.92 7.98 3.42
C ILE A 42 14.18 9.27 4.21
N GLY A 43 15.44 9.58 4.51
CA GLY A 43 15.87 10.81 5.19
C GLY A 43 15.02 11.17 6.41
N GLU A 44 14.67 12.45 6.51
CA GLU A 44 13.81 13.02 7.57
C GLU A 44 12.37 13.27 7.09
N LYS A 45 11.89 12.49 6.10
CA LYS A 45 10.53 12.61 5.56
C LYS A 45 9.51 12.44 6.69
N GLU A 46 8.47 13.27 6.71
CA GLU A 46 7.36 13.16 7.66
C GLU A 46 6.60 11.84 7.44
N VAL A 47 5.94 11.33 8.49
CA VAL A 47 5.10 10.14 8.41
C VAL A 47 3.97 10.30 7.37
N THR A 48 3.49 11.52 7.18
CA THR A 48 2.49 11.87 6.18
C THR A 48 3.02 11.84 4.76
N ALA A 49 4.31 11.58 4.51
CA ALA A 49 4.84 11.37 3.17
C ALA A 49 4.58 9.94 2.64
N ILE A 50 4.31 8.98 3.54
CA ILE A 50 4.07 7.58 3.16
C ILE A 50 2.69 7.45 2.49
N ALA A 51 2.59 6.68 1.41
CA ALA A 51 1.30 6.39 0.80
C ALA A 51 0.36 5.67 1.78
N GLY A 52 -0.95 5.88 1.64
CA GLY A 52 -1.93 5.38 2.62
C GLY A 52 -2.08 6.25 3.88
N ILE A 53 -1.07 7.04 4.27
CA ILE A 53 -1.13 7.90 5.46
C ILE A 53 -1.57 9.33 5.09
N GLY A 54 -2.86 9.63 5.25
CA GLY A 54 -3.39 11.00 5.15
C GLY A 54 -3.19 11.83 6.43
N PRO A 55 -3.55 13.13 6.45
CA PRO A 55 -3.37 14.01 7.61
C PRO A 55 -4.00 13.49 8.90
N VAL A 56 -5.18 12.85 8.82
CA VAL A 56 -5.89 12.28 9.98
C VAL A 56 -5.09 11.14 10.62
N TYR A 57 -4.59 10.20 9.81
CA TYR A 57 -3.78 9.10 10.34
C TYR A 57 -2.39 9.58 10.75
N GLY A 58 -1.82 10.54 10.02
CA GLY A 58 -0.56 11.18 10.36
C GLY A 58 -0.59 11.80 11.75
N GLN A 59 -1.64 12.57 12.08
CA GLN A 59 -1.77 13.15 13.42
C GLN A 59 -1.85 12.07 14.50
N LYS A 60 -2.65 11.02 14.30
CA LYS A 60 -2.73 9.91 15.26
C LYS A 60 -1.39 9.19 15.45
N LEU A 61 -0.60 9.06 14.39
CA LEU A 61 0.74 8.45 14.46
C LEU A 61 1.72 9.36 15.20
N ILE A 62 1.71 10.66 14.92
CA ILE A 62 2.48 11.66 15.66
C ILE A 62 2.15 11.62 17.16
N ASP A 63 0.87 11.54 17.52
CA ASP A 63 0.43 11.44 18.92
C ASP A 63 0.93 10.15 19.61
N LYS A 64 1.28 9.12 18.83
CA LYS A 64 1.88 7.86 19.30
C LYS A 64 3.41 7.85 19.24
N GLY A 65 4.04 8.94 18.80
CA GLY A 65 5.50 9.07 18.67
C GLY A 65 6.07 8.63 17.32
N PHE A 66 5.22 8.45 16.29
CA PHE A 66 5.62 8.10 14.93
C PHE A 66 5.48 9.31 14.01
N ASP A 67 6.30 10.33 14.24
CA ASP A 67 6.27 11.60 13.48
C ASP A 67 7.02 11.51 12.14
N LYS A 68 8.11 10.72 12.08
CA LYS A 68 8.93 10.53 10.88
C LYS A 68 8.71 9.20 10.20
N ALA A 69 8.92 9.15 8.88
CA ALA A 69 8.77 7.94 8.09
C ALA A 69 9.73 6.82 8.51
N TYR A 70 10.94 7.14 8.98
CA TYR A 70 11.89 6.14 9.45
C TYR A 70 11.42 5.41 10.71
N THR A 71 10.54 6.00 11.53
CA THR A 71 10.01 5.31 12.72
C THR A 71 9.03 4.21 12.31
N ILE A 72 8.23 4.44 11.27
CA ILE A 72 7.39 3.41 10.64
C ILE A 72 8.24 2.32 9.99
N LEU A 73 9.32 2.70 9.28
CA LEU A 73 10.26 1.73 8.72
C LEU A 73 10.90 0.87 9.82
N GLY A 74 11.28 1.47 10.95
CA GLY A 74 11.83 0.74 12.09
C GLY A 74 10.85 -0.33 12.60
N GLN A 75 9.58 0.04 12.76
CA GLN A 75 8.55 -0.92 13.17
C GLN A 75 8.33 -2.03 12.12
N TYR A 76 8.30 -1.68 10.84
CA TYR A 76 8.23 -2.64 9.74
C TYR A 76 9.35 -3.69 9.81
N LEU A 77 10.59 -3.26 10.10
CA LEU A 77 11.73 -4.15 10.25
C LEU A 77 11.64 -5.02 11.52
N LEU A 78 11.13 -4.49 12.64
CA LEU A 78 10.90 -5.27 13.86
C LEU A 78 9.87 -6.39 13.64
N LEU A 79 8.86 -6.14 12.82
CA LEU A 79 7.88 -7.12 12.38
C LEU A 79 8.39 -8.02 11.25
N LYS A 80 9.70 -8.01 10.98
CA LYS A 80 10.37 -8.85 9.98
C LYS A 80 9.77 -8.74 8.58
N ARG A 81 9.30 -7.55 8.21
CA ARG A 81 8.67 -7.30 6.90
C ARG A 81 7.38 -8.09 6.68
N ASP A 82 6.75 -8.59 7.74
CA ASP A 82 5.51 -9.35 7.64
C ASP A 82 4.33 -8.41 7.33
N ASN A 83 3.62 -8.69 6.24
CA ASN A 83 2.49 -7.86 5.79
C ASN A 83 1.34 -7.88 6.79
N GLU A 84 0.91 -9.07 7.17
CA GLU A 84 -0.29 -9.26 7.98
C GLU A 84 -0.10 -8.63 9.36
N LEU A 85 1.04 -8.89 10.00
CA LEU A 85 1.38 -8.31 11.30
C LEU A 85 1.53 -6.78 11.23
N PHE A 86 2.07 -6.24 10.14
CA PHE A 86 2.22 -4.79 9.99
C PHE A 86 0.87 -4.08 9.79
N VAL A 87 0.00 -4.68 8.96
CA VAL A 87 -1.36 -4.16 8.72
C VAL A 87 -2.22 -4.26 9.98
N GLU A 88 -2.15 -5.37 10.70
CA GLU A 88 -2.82 -5.55 12.00
C GLU A 88 -2.33 -4.52 13.01
N TRP A 89 -1.00 -4.33 13.12
CA TRP A 89 -0.42 -3.35 14.03
C TRP A 89 -0.91 -1.91 13.77
N LEU A 90 -0.96 -1.45 12.51
CA LEU A 90 -1.49 -0.12 12.18
C LEU A 90 -2.98 0.00 12.48
N THR A 91 -3.73 -1.08 12.27
CA THR A 91 -5.16 -1.13 12.56
C THR A 91 -5.41 -1.01 14.06
N ASP A 92 -4.66 -1.75 14.89
CA ASP A 92 -4.81 -1.74 16.34
C ASP A 92 -4.30 -0.45 16.99
N LEU A 93 -3.19 0.11 16.48
CA LEU A 93 -2.56 1.28 17.09
C LEU A 93 -3.41 2.56 16.94
N ILE A 94 -4.02 2.77 15.76
CA ILE A 94 -4.69 4.04 15.41
C ILE A 94 -6.06 3.88 14.74
N GLY A 95 -6.54 2.65 14.55
CA GLY A 95 -7.79 2.36 13.85
C GLY A 95 -7.71 2.66 12.35
N MET A 96 -6.56 2.42 11.72
CA MET A 96 -6.40 2.60 10.28
C MET A 96 -7.21 1.55 9.50
N SER A 97 -7.84 1.93 8.39
CA SER A 97 -8.52 0.92 7.56
C SER A 97 -7.50 0.03 6.84
N SER A 98 -7.85 -1.25 6.64
CA SER A 98 -6.96 -2.23 6.02
C SER A 98 -6.45 -1.81 4.64
N LYS A 99 -7.26 -1.10 3.85
CA LYS A 99 -6.84 -0.57 2.54
C LYS A 99 -5.72 0.46 2.68
N HIS A 100 -5.83 1.39 3.63
CA HIS A 100 -4.80 2.40 3.86
C HIS A 100 -3.53 1.79 4.47
N ALA A 101 -3.69 0.85 5.40
CA ALA A 101 -2.59 0.11 6.00
C ALA A 101 -1.82 -0.72 4.95
N GLN A 102 -2.55 -1.38 4.04
CA GLN A 102 -1.95 -2.12 2.92
C GLN A 102 -1.15 -1.21 1.99
N SER A 103 -1.70 -0.04 1.61
CA SER A 103 -0.96 0.93 0.80
C SER A 103 0.27 1.50 1.52
N CYS A 104 0.22 1.62 2.85
CA CYS A 104 1.38 2.02 3.66
C CYS A 104 2.44 0.92 3.67
N TYR A 105 2.04 -0.33 3.87
CA TYR A 105 2.93 -1.49 3.81
C TYR A 105 3.65 -1.57 2.46
N GLU A 106 2.89 -1.54 1.36
CA GLU A 106 3.45 -1.61 0.00
C GLU A 106 4.45 -0.48 -0.25
N CYS A 107 4.13 0.74 0.17
CA CYS A 107 5.03 1.88 0.04
C CYS A 107 6.36 1.71 0.79
N ILE A 108 6.31 1.18 2.01
CA ILE A 108 7.51 0.95 2.81
C ILE A 108 8.28 -0.26 2.31
N HIS A 109 7.59 -1.32 1.90
CA HIS A 109 8.17 -2.53 1.33
C HIS A 109 8.94 -2.20 0.04
N ASP A 110 8.30 -1.55 -0.92
CA ASP A 110 8.91 -1.20 -2.21
C ASP A 110 10.10 -0.25 -2.03
N TRP A 111 10.00 0.70 -1.09
CA TRP A 111 11.15 1.55 -0.73
C TRP A 111 12.30 0.69 -0.17
N SER A 112 11.99 -0.25 0.73
CA SER A 112 12.99 -1.10 1.39
C SER A 112 13.70 -2.05 0.43
N GLU A 113 13.00 -2.63 -0.54
CA GLU A 113 13.59 -3.51 -1.56
C GLU A 113 14.56 -2.76 -2.50
N GLN A 114 14.43 -1.44 -2.61
CA GLN A 114 15.30 -0.61 -3.45
C GLN A 114 16.47 0.02 -2.70
N HIS A 115 16.36 0.21 -1.38
CA HIS A 115 17.28 1.06 -0.62
C HIS A 115 17.94 0.40 0.60
N LEU A 116 17.53 -0.80 1.01
CA LEU A 116 18.14 -1.58 2.10
C LEU A 116 18.84 -2.84 1.57
#